data_AF-A0A8T4SHZ2-F1
#
_entry.id   AF-A0A8T4SHZ2-F1
#
_cell.length_a   1.000
_cell.length_b   1.000
_cell.length_c   1.000
_cell.angle_alpha   90.00
_cell.angle_beta   90.00
_cell.angle_gamma   90.00
#
_symmetry.space_group_name_H-M   'P 1'
#
loop_
_entity.id
_entity.type
_entity.pdbx_description
1 polymer ?
#
loop_
_entity_poly.entity_id
_entity_poly.type
_entity_poly.pdbx_seq_one_letter_code
_entity_poly.pdbx_strand_id
1 'polypeptide(L)' 'MRESGFGIDNISADFMDCLDKKVKQLVIDAVKRAKENGRKTVMGKDV' A
#
# COMPACT_ATOMS: atom_id res chain seq x y z
N MET A 1 -18.17 6.97 -12.46
CA MET A 1 -17.03 6.14 -12.01
C MET A 1 -17.13 4.82 -12.76
N ARG A 2 -16.05 4.35 -13.39
CA ARG A 2 -16.06 3.09 -14.15
C ARG A 2 -16.17 1.95 -13.12
N GLU A 3 -17.25 1.18 -13.18
CA GLU A 3 -17.37 -0.06 -12.41
C GLU A 3 -16.13 -0.92 -12.69
N SER A 4 -15.54 -1.46 -11.64
CA SER A 4 -14.29 -2.22 -11.71
C SER A 4 -14.43 -3.54 -12.48
N GLY A 5 -15.65 -3.91 -12.91
CA GLY A 5 -15.91 -5.07 -13.77
C GLY A 5 -15.81 -6.41 -13.06
N PHE A 6 -15.55 -6.42 -11.75
CA PHE A 6 -15.31 -7.65 -10.99
C PHE A 6 -16.56 -8.24 -10.32
N GLY A 7 -17.73 -7.59 -10.41
CA GLY A 7 -18.98 -8.09 -9.81
C GLY A 7 -18.93 -8.24 -8.29
N ILE A 8 -18.10 -7.43 -7.61
CA ILE A 8 -17.99 -7.42 -6.15
C ILE A 8 -18.75 -6.20 -5.62
N ASP A 9 -19.86 -6.45 -4.93
CA ASP A 9 -20.72 -5.38 -4.40
C ASP A 9 -20.32 -4.95 -2.98
N ASN A 10 -19.61 -5.82 -2.24
CA ASN A 10 -19.32 -5.61 -0.82
C ASN A 10 -17.87 -6.01 -0.47
N ILE A 11 -17.30 -5.33 0.53
CA ILE A 11 -15.97 -5.61 1.08
C ILE A 11 -16.12 -5.98 2.55
N SER A 12 -15.48 -7.08 2.97
CA SER A 12 -15.52 -7.52 4.37
C SER A 12 -14.61 -6.67 5.26
N ALA A 13 -14.94 -6.59 6.55
CA ALA A 13 -14.11 -5.89 7.54
C ALA A 13 -12.70 -6.51 7.66
N ASP A 14 -12.60 -7.84 7.66
CA ASP A 14 -11.32 -8.55 7.70
C ASP A 14 -10.42 -8.24 6.49
N PHE A 15 -11.00 -8.07 5.30
CA PHE A 15 -10.25 -7.63 4.14
C PHE A 15 -9.65 -6.23 4.35
N MET A 16 -10.43 -5.31 4.93
CA MET A 16 -9.93 -3.96 5.24
C MET A 16 -8.79 -3.99 6.26
N ASP A 17 -8.89 -4.84 7.28
CA ASP A 17 -7.83 -5.02 8.28
C ASP A 17 -6.57 -5.62 7.67
N CYS A 18 -6.71 -6.59 6.78
CA CYS A 18 -5.59 -7.20 6.06
C CYS A 18 -4.94 -6.20 5.08
N LEU A 19 -5.74 -5.39 4.39
CA LEU A 19 -5.26 -4.36 3.47
C LEU A 19 -4.47 -3.28 4.24
N ASP A 20 -4.98 -2.83 5.39
CA ASP A 20 -4.30 -1.85 6.25
C ASP A 20 -2.90 -2.36 6.67
N LYS A 21 -2.82 -3.60 7.17
CA LYS A 21 -1.54 -4.23 7.54
C LYS A 21 -0.58 -4.30 6.35
N LYS A 22 -1.08 -4.71 5.19
CA LYS A 22 -0.26 -4.84 3.97
C LYS A 22 0.27 -3.49 3.50
N VAL A 23 -0.57 -2.46 3.47
CA VAL A 23 -0.18 -1.12 3.02
C VAL A 23 0.79 -0.48 4.02
N LYS A 24 0.59 -0.66 5.33
CA LYS A 24 1.55 -0.20 6.36
C LYS A 24 2.93 -0.81 6.14
N GLN A 25 3.00 -2.11 5.87
CA GLN A 25 4.29 -2.77 5.62
C GLN A 25 4.95 -2.22 4.35
N LEU A 26 4.20 -2.04 3.26
CA LEU A 26 4.69 -1.44 2.02
C LEU A 26 5.27 -0.02 2.25
N VAL A 27 4.63 0.79 3.08
CA VAL A 27 5.15 2.12 3.45
C VAL A 27 6.45 2.01 4.26
N ILE A 28 6.52 1.10 5.23
CA ILE A 28 7.73 0.87 6.04
C ILE A 28 8.91 0.46 5.16
N ASP A 29 8.67 -0.47 4.23
CA ASP A 29 9.69 -0.97 3.31
C ASP A 29 10.18 0.13 2.37
N ALA A 30 9.28 0.97 1.86
CA ALA A 30 9.64 2.13 1.06
C ALA A 30 10.47 3.16 1.84
N VAL A 31 10.09 3.45 3.08
CA VAL A 31 10.88 4.34 3.97
C VAL A 31 12.27 3.77 4.22
N LYS A 32 12.37 2.46 4.48
CA LYS A 32 13.65 1.76 4.68
C LYS A 32 14.53 1.88 3.44
N ARG A 33 13.98 1.63 2.25
CA ARG A 33 14.70 1.75 0.98
C ARG A 33 15.15 3.18 0.70
N ALA A 34 14.32 4.18 0.98
CA ALA A 34 14.71 5.58 0.86
C ALA A 34 15.91 5.89 1.78
N LYS A 35 15.84 5.46 3.05
CA LYS A 35 16.90 5.65 4.05
C LYS A 35 18.20 4.96 3.65
N GLU A 36 18.16 3.72 3.18
CA GLU A 36 19.33 2.96 2.73
C GLU A 36 20.03 3.61 1.53
N ASN A 37 19.28 4.35 0.72
CA ASN A 37 19.81 5.12 -0.40
C ASN A 37 20.15 6.58 -0.04
N GLY A 38 20.25 6.91 1.25
CA GLY A 38 20.65 8.25 1.74
C GLY A 38 19.62 9.34 1.45
N ARG A 39 18.37 9.00 1.13
CA ARG A 39 17.31 9.95 0.81
C ARG A 39 16.46 10.26 2.03
N LYS A 40 16.02 11.52 2.14
CA LYS A 40 15.09 12.01 3.18
C LYS A 40 13.64 12.06 2.72
N THR A 41 13.39 11.76 1.45
CA THR A 41 12.07 11.79 0.83
C THR A 41 11.81 10.44 0.17
N VAL A 42 10.69 9.79 0.52
CA VAL A 42 10.21 8.59 -0.16
C VAL A 42 9.75 8.95 -1.57
N MET A 43 10.10 8.12 -2.54
CA MET A 43 9.83 8.31 -3.96
C MET A 43 9.09 7.09 -4.53
N GLY A 44 8.48 7.22 -5.70
CA GLY A 44 7.76 6.10 -6.34
C GLY A 44 8.63 4.85 -6.60
N LYS A 45 9.96 5.01 -6.69
CA LYS A 45 10.92 3.89 -6.84
C LYS A 45 11.25 3.15 -5.53
N ASP A 46 10.76 3.65 -4.40
CA ASP A 46 10.94 3.01 -3.10
C ASP A 46 9.86 1.98 -2.80
N VAL A 47 8.68 2.16 -3.41
CA VAL A 47 7.53 1.27 -3.32
C VAL A 47 7.76 0.00 -4.14
#